data_AF-A0A166C5S2-F1
#
_entry.id   AF-A0A166C5S2-F1
#
_cell.length_a   1.000
_cell.length_b   1.000
_cell.length_c   1.000
_cell.angle_alpha   90.00
_cell.angle_beta   90.00
_cell.angle_gamma   90.00
#
_symmetry.space_group_name_H-M   'P 1'
#
loop_
_entity.id
_entity.type
_entity.pdbx_description
1 polymer ?
#
loop_
_entity_poly.entity_id
_entity_poly.type
_entity_poly.pdbx_seq_one_letter_code
_entity_poly.pdbx_strand_id
1 'polypeptide(L)'
;MIRIYLDTCCYNRPFDDKSQVTIQLESNAKLFIQKEISNESYQLVWSFILDYENKFNPHKEQQKNIQRWENKAVFYCKPSEEIAEKATEIEAHGIHKNDAIHILVQ
;
A
#
# COMPACT_ATOMS: atom_id res chain seq x y z
N MET A 1 14.30 -8.52 11.60
CA MET A 1 12.84 -8.31 11.59
C MET A 1 12.44 -7.99 10.16
N ILE A 2 11.37 -8.60 9.64
CA ILE A 2 11.01 -8.48 8.21
C ILE A 2 10.18 -7.20 8.01
N ARG A 3 10.54 -6.40 7.01
CA ARG A 3 9.77 -5.22 6.58
C ARG A 3 8.83 -5.59 5.44
N ILE A 4 7.62 -5.08 5.50
CA ILE A 4 6.58 -5.33 4.50
C ILE A 4 6.04 -3.99 4.02
N TYR A 5 5.99 -3.84 2.71
CA TYR A 5 5.23 -2.81 2.03
C TYR A 5 3.92 -3.43 1.50
N LEU A 6 2.81 -2.71 1.66
CA LEU A 6 1.52 -3.12 1.11
C LEU A 6 1.01 -2.02 0.20
N ASP A 7 0.61 -2.41 -1.01
CA ASP A 7 -0.04 -1.53 -1.98
C ASP A 7 -1.44 -1.12 -1.50
N THR A 8 -1.92 0.06 -1.92
CA THR A 8 -3.29 0.53 -1.65
C THR A 8 -4.34 -0.48 -2.08
N CYS A 9 -4.14 -1.21 -3.19
CA CYS A 9 -5.07 -2.25 -3.61
C CYS A 9 -5.17 -3.40 -2.58
N CYS A 10 -4.05 -3.78 -1.94
CA CYS A 10 -4.06 -4.77 -0.86
C CYS A 10 -4.92 -4.28 0.31
N TYR A 11 -4.84 -2.99 0.66
CA TYR A 11 -5.65 -2.41 1.72
C TYR A 11 -7.15 -2.44 1.43
N ASN A 12 -7.52 -2.25 0.17
CA ASN A 12 -8.91 -2.27 -0.29
C ASN A 12 -9.50 -3.68 -0.44
N ARG A 13 -8.67 -4.69 -0.69
CA ARG A 13 -9.10 -6.07 -1.00
C ARG A 13 -10.17 -6.65 -0.05
N PRO A 14 -10.12 -6.44 1.29
CA PRO A 14 -11.18 -6.93 2.19
C PRO A 14 -12.57 -6.32 2.01
N PHE A 15 -12.68 -5.22 1.25
CA PHE A 15 -13.93 -4.52 0.94
C PHE A 15 -14.47 -4.85 -0.46
N ASP A 16 -13.69 -5.54 -1.30
CA ASP A 16 -14.11 -5.98 -2.63
C ASP A 16 -15.24 -7.02 -2.55
N ASP A 17 -15.95 -7.25 -3.66
CA ASP A 17 -16.95 -8.30 -3.75
C ASP A 17 -16.30 -9.68 -3.55
N LYS A 18 -16.73 -10.35 -2.49
CA LYS A 18 -16.23 -11.67 -2.08
C LYS A 18 -16.93 -12.84 -2.76
N SER A 19 -17.72 -12.59 -3.81
CA SER A 19 -18.33 -13.64 -4.62
C SER A 19 -17.32 -14.65 -5.18
N GLN A 20 -16.08 -14.21 -5.44
CA GLN A 20 -14.99 -15.06 -5.91
C GLN A 20 -14.12 -15.58 -4.76
N VAL A 21 -13.82 -16.88 -4.78
CA VAL A 21 -12.97 -17.54 -3.78
C VAL A 21 -11.57 -16.91 -3.70
N THR A 22 -11.00 -16.50 -4.84
CA THR A 22 -9.70 -15.82 -4.89
C THR A 22 -9.69 -14.54 -4.04
N ILE A 23 -10.71 -13.69 -4.19
CA ILE A 23 -10.82 -12.43 -3.44
C ILE A 23 -10.97 -12.71 -1.93
N GLN A 24 -11.68 -13.79 -1.56
CA GLN A 24 -11.79 -14.22 -0.16
C GLN A 24 -10.44 -14.64 0.42
N LEU A 25 -9.68 -15.46 -0.31
CA LEU A 25 -8.36 -15.93 0.13
C LEU A 25 -7.36 -14.78 0.25
N GLU A 26 -7.31 -13.89 -0.75
CA GLU A 26 -6.45 -12.70 -0.71
C GLU A 26 -6.81 -11.76 0.45
N SER A 27 -8.12 -11.55 0.69
CA SER A 27 -8.60 -10.77 1.83
C SER A 27 -8.14 -11.36 3.16
N ASN A 28 -8.25 -12.68 3.32
CA ASN A 28 -7.84 -13.38 4.54
C ASN A 28 -6.33 -13.34 4.74
N ALA A 29 -5.54 -13.55 3.68
CA ALA A 29 -4.09 -13.43 3.72
C ALA A 29 -3.65 -12.02 4.15
N LYS A 30 -4.28 -10.99 3.59
CA LYS A 30 -4.00 -9.60 3.99
C LYS A 30 -4.38 -9.32 5.44
N LEU A 31 -5.54 -9.79 5.90
CA LEU A 31 -5.94 -9.64 7.31
C LEU A 31 -4.97 -10.34 8.27
N PHE A 32 -4.43 -11.50 7.87
CA PHE A 32 -3.37 -12.19 8.60
C PHE A 32 -2.10 -11.33 8.68
N ILE A 33 -1.61 -10.80 7.56
CA ILE A 33 -0.42 -9.91 7.56
C ILE A 33 -0.64 -8.71 8.48
N GLN A 34 -1.82 -8.10 8.45
CA GLN A 34 -2.18 -6.98 9.32
C GLN A 34 -2.19 -7.33 10.81
N LYS A 35 -2.63 -8.55 11.15
CA LYS A 35 -2.54 -9.08 12.52
C LYS A 35 -1.08 -9.21 12.94
N GLU A 36 -0.23 -9.78 12.08
CA GLU A 36 1.19 -9.97 12.38
C GLU A 36 1.97 -8.65 12.49
N ILE A 37 1.60 -7.62 11.70
CA ILE A 37 2.10 -6.24 11.90
C ILE A 37 1.70 -5.72 13.28
N SER A 38 0.45 -5.97 13.70
CA SER A 38 -0.04 -5.51 15.01
C SER A 38 0.59 -6.26 16.19
N ASN A 39 1.05 -7.49 15.96
CA ASN A 39 1.80 -8.30 16.92
C ASN A 39 3.31 -8.01 16.88
N GLU A 40 3.76 -6.99 16.14
CA GLU A 40 5.17 -6.65 15.96
C GLU A 40 6.02 -7.80 15.41
N SER A 41 5.40 -8.75 14.69
CA SER A 41 6.12 -9.81 13.99
C SER A 41 6.64 -9.32 12.63
N TYR A 42 5.95 -8.34 12.05
CA TYR A 42 6.36 -7.62 10.84
C TYR A 42 6.42 -6.11 11.07
N GLN A 43 7.34 -5.46 10.36
CA GLN A 43 7.50 -4.03 10.36
C GLN A 43 6.83 -3.42 9.12
N LEU A 44 5.82 -2.58 9.33
CA LEU A 44 5.13 -1.92 8.22
C LEU A 44 5.95 -0.75 7.67
N VAL A 45 6.06 -0.69 6.35
CA VAL A 45 6.58 0.45 5.59
C VAL A 45 5.40 1.19 4.96
N TRP A 46 5.41 2.52 5.05
CA TRP A 46 4.43 3.40 4.42
C TRP A 46 5.11 4.38 3.47
N SER A 47 4.35 4.99 2.57
CA SER A 47 4.87 5.97 1.62
C SER A 47 3.81 7.00 1.23
N PHE A 48 4.27 8.15 0.76
CA PHE A 48 3.41 9.25 0.32
C PHE A 48 2.45 8.87 -0.82
N ILE A 49 2.80 7.89 -1.65
CA ILE A 49 1.92 7.42 -2.74
C ILE A 49 0.69 6.71 -2.18
N LEU A 50 0.81 5.97 -1.08
CA LEU A 50 -0.34 5.36 -0.41
C LEU A 50 -1.32 6.44 0.10
N ASP A 51 -0.80 7.54 0.63
CA ASP A 51 -1.65 8.68 1.04
C ASP A 51 -2.34 9.32 -0.16
N TYR A 52 -1.62 9.46 -1.27
CA TYR A 52 -2.16 10.02 -2.50
C TYR A 52 -3.30 9.14 -3.06
N GLU A 53 -3.08 7.83 -3.20
CA GLU A 53 -4.08 6.91 -3.74
C GLU A 53 -5.28 6.74 -2.79
N ASN A 54 -5.03 6.65 -1.48
CA ASN A 54 -6.08 6.53 -0.48
C ASN A 54 -6.99 7.77 -0.46
N LYS A 55 -6.50 8.96 -0.83
CA LYS A 55 -7.33 10.17 -0.97
C LYS A 55 -8.41 10.03 -2.04
N PHE A 56 -8.18 9.23 -3.08
CA PHE A 56 -9.16 8.99 -4.15
C PHE A 56 -10.12 7.85 -3.86
N ASN A 57 -10.03 7.20 -2.69
CA ASN A 57 -10.98 6.18 -2.30
C ASN A 57 -12.40 6.80 -2.17
N PRO A 58 -13.41 6.34 -2.93
CA PRO A 58 -14.76 6.91 -2.90
C PRO A 58 -15.48 6.65 -1.57
N HIS A 59 -15.05 5.64 -0.81
CA HIS A 59 -15.66 5.24 0.44
C HIS A 59 -14.91 5.83 1.64
N LYS A 60 -15.45 6.91 2.20
CA LYS A 60 -14.84 7.67 3.32
C LYS A 60 -14.47 6.81 4.54
N GLU A 61 -15.28 5.81 4.87
CA GLU A 61 -14.98 4.92 6.00
C GLU A 61 -13.83 3.95 5.70
N GLN A 62 -13.72 3.46 4.47
CA GLN A 62 -12.57 2.65 4.05
C GLN A 62 -11.30 3.50 4.06
N GLN A 63 -11.36 4.70 3.50
CA GLN A 63 -10.26 5.67 3.51
C GLN A 63 -9.72 5.91 4.92
N LYS A 64 -10.59 6.19 5.90
CA LYS A 64 -10.19 6.39 7.31
C LYS A 64 -9.56 5.13 7.90
N ASN A 65 -10.13 3.95 7.61
CA ASN A 65 -9.62 2.68 8.13
C ASN A 65 -8.23 2.35 7.56
N ILE A 66 -7.99 2.64 6.29
CA ILE A 66 -6.69 2.46 5.64
C ILE A 66 -5.67 3.44 6.22
N GLN A 67 -6.03 4.73 6.34
CA GLN A 67 -5.13 5.76 6.85
C GLN A 67 -4.61 5.45 8.26
N ARG A 68 -5.40 4.79 9.11
CA ARG A 68 -4.96 4.42 10.47
C ARG A 68 -3.72 3.52 10.49
N TRP A 69 -3.42 2.80 9.41
CA TRP A 69 -2.24 1.94 9.32
C TRP A 69 -0.93 2.72 9.17
N GLU A 70 -0.98 3.95 8.65
CA GLU A 70 0.18 4.85 8.63
C GLU A 70 0.80 5.00 10.02
N ASN A 71 -0.03 5.12 11.07
CA ASN A 71 0.44 5.26 12.46
C ASN A 71 1.18 4.03 13.00
N LYS A 72 1.05 2.87 12.34
CA LYS A 72 1.74 1.62 12.70
C LYS A 72 3.02 1.41 11.88
N ALA A 73 3.29 2.27 10.91
CA ALA A 73 4.48 2.15 10.09
C ALA A 73 5.72 2.54 10.89
N VAL A 74 6.77 1.72 10.78
CA VAL A 74 8.07 2.03 11.39
C VAL A 74 8.92 2.94 10.51
N PHE A 75 8.53 3.07 9.24
CA PHE A 75 9.19 3.91 8.25
C PHE A 75 8.15 4.53 7.32
N TYR A 76 8.34 5.82 7.03
CA TYR A 76 7.57 6.57 6.07
C TYR A 76 8.49 7.09 4.96
N CYS A 77 8.27 6.62 3.74
CA CYS A 77 8.96 7.10 2.55
C CYS A 77 8.34 8.43 2.10
N LYS A 78 9.09 9.53 2.26
CA LYS A 78 8.70 10.87 1.85
C LYS A 78 8.88 11.06 0.34
N PRO A 79 8.11 11.96 -0.30
CA PRO A 79 8.38 12.32 -1.69
C PRO A 79 9.75 12.99 -1.77
N SER A 80 10.50 12.68 -2.83
CA SER A 80 11.78 13.33 -3.16
C SER A 80 11.89 13.58 -4.66
N GLU A 81 12.70 14.55 -5.05
CA GLU A 81 13.01 14.83 -6.45
C GLU A 81 13.65 13.61 -7.13
N GLU A 82 14.54 12.90 -6.43
CA GLU A 82 15.16 11.67 -6.91
C GLU A 82 14.13 10.57 -7.27
N ILE A 83 13.08 10.41 -6.45
CA ILE A 83 11.99 9.45 -6.74
C ILE A 83 11.23 9.90 -8.00
N ALA A 84 10.97 11.19 -8.15
CA ALA A 84 10.25 11.73 -9.30
C ALA A 84 11.05 11.57 -10.61
N GLU A 85 12.36 11.82 -10.57
CA GLU A 85 13.27 11.66 -11.70
C GLU A 85 13.33 10.19 -12.12
N LYS A 86 13.62 9.29 -11.18
CA LYS A 86 13.66 7.84 -11.44
C LYS A 86 12.33 7.29 -11.94
N ALA A 87 11.20 7.76 -11.40
CA ALA A 87 9.89 7.34 -11.89
C ALA A 87 9.67 7.75 -13.36
N THR A 88 10.18 8.91 -13.76
CA THR A 88 10.11 9.39 -15.15
C THR A 88 11.01 8.57 -16.08
N GLU A 89 12.19 8.17 -15.61
CA GLU A 89 13.07 7.25 -16.34
C GLU A 89 12.42 5.88 -16.56
N ILE A 90 11.77 5.34 -15.53
CA ILE A 90 11.05 4.06 -15.61
C ILE A 90 9.82 4.19 -16.54
N GLU A 91 9.13 5.33 -16.51
CA GLU A 91 8.00 5.61 -17.40
C GLU A 91 8.40 5.61 -18.88
N ALA A 92 9.61 6.07 -19.21
CA ALA A 92 10.15 5.99 -20.57
C ALA A 92 10.30 4.55 -21.09
N HIS A 93 10.29 3.55 -20.21
CA HIS A 93 10.33 2.12 -20.55
C HIS A 93 8.95 1.46 -20.59
N GLY A 94 7.86 2.23 -20.48
CA GLY A 94 6.48 1.77 -20.66
C GLY A 94 5.75 1.35 -19.39
N ILE A 95 6.32 1.60 -18.20
CA ILE A 95 5.66 1.37 -16.90
C ILE A 95 4.94 2.65 -16.48
N HIS A 96 3.67 2.57 -16.08
CA HIS A 96 2.94 3.77 -15.65
C HIS A 96 3.60 4.42 -14.44
N LYS A 97 3.58 5.76 -14.40
CA LYS A 97 4.25 6.56 -13.36
C LYS A 97 3.90 6.18 -11.92
N ASN A 98 2.64 5.85 -11.63
CA ASN A 98 2.24 5.44 -10.28
C ASN A 98 2.86 4.09 -9.90
N ASP A 99 2.83 3.12 -10.83
CA ASP A 99 3.46 1.81 -10.64
C ASP A 99 4.98 1.95 -10.46
N ALA A 100 5.61 2.85 -11.23
CA ALA A 100 7.03 3.17 -11.10
C ALA A 100 7.36 3.74 -9.70
N ILE A 101 6.52 4.64 -9.17
CA ILE A 101 6.68 5.18 -7.82
C ILE A 101 6.52 4.05 -6.79
N HIS A 102 5.54 3.16 -6.92
CA HIS A 102 5.39 2.02 -6.01
C HIS A 102 6.64 1.14 -5.97
N ILE A 103 7.28 0.88 -7.12
CA ILE A 103 8.54 0.11 -7.17
C ILE A 103 9.67 0.82 -6.42
N LEU A 104 9.74 2.15 -6.51
CA LEU A 104 10.82 2.95 -5.91
C LEU A 104 10.69 3.15 -4.39
N VAL A 105 9.49 2.97 -3.83
CA VAL A 105 9.19 3.23 -2.41
C VAL A 105 9.00 1.96 -1.57
N GLN A 106 9.14 0.79 -2.21
CA GLN A 106 9.04 -0.55 -1.60
C GLN A 106 10.30 -0.97 -0.83
#